data_AF-A0A935TEI2-F1
#
_entry.id   AF-A0A935TEI2-F1
#
_cell.length_a   1.000
_cell.length_b   1.000
_cell.length_c   1.000
_cell.angle_alpha   90.00
_cell.angle_beta   90.00
_cell.angle_gamma   90.00
#
_symmetry.space_group_name_H-M   'P 1'
#
loop_
_entity.id
_entity.type
_entity.pdbx_description
1 polymer ?
#
loop_
_entity_poly.entity_id
_entity_poly.type
_entity_poly.pdbx_seq_one_letter_code
_entity_poly.pdbx_strand_id
1 'polypeptide(L)' 'MMNCKQAVRLMSDEMDRDLPGGERFALRLHTLICTGCRNYRQQLSFLRQACQQQVAANDATPPSAPPAA' A
#
# COMPACT_ATOMS: atom_id res chain seq x y z
N MET A 1 -12.04 -12.38 -12.93
CA MET A 1 -10.63 -12.70 -13.20
C MET A 1 -9.85 -11.40 -13.11
N MET A 2 -9.19 -11.17 -11.98
CA MET A 2 -8.48 -9.92 -11.70
C MET A 2 -7.12 -9.95 -12.39
N ASN A 3 -6.77 -8.87 -13.09
CA ASN A 3 -5.51 -8.80 -13.84
C ASN A 3 -4.44 -8.05 -13.04
N CYS A 4 -3.16 -8.23 -13.37
CA CYS A 4 -2.04 -7.66 -12.60
C CYS A 4 -2.16 -6.13 -12.46
N LYS A 5 -2.62 -5.43 -13.50
CA LYS A 5 -2.83 -3.97 -13.46
C LYS A 5 -3.89 -3.54 -12.43
N GLN A 6 -4.98 -4.30 -12.32
CA GLN A 6 -6.02 -4.06 -11.32
C GLN A 6 -5.50 -4.39 -9.91
N ALA A 7 -4.69 -5.46 -9.78
CA ALA A 7 -4.05 -5.80 -8.51
C ALA A 7 -3.11 -4.72 -8.02
N VAL A 8 -2.24 -4.20 -8.88
CA VAL A 8 -1.33 -3.08 -8.54
C VAL A 8 -2.11 -1.83 -8.16
N ARG A 9 -3.19 -1.51 -8.88
CA ARG A 9 -4.05 -0.36 -8.55
C ARG A 9 -4.71 -0.52 -7.17
N LEU A 10 -5.29 -1.69 -6.89
CA LEU A 10 -5.88 -1.99 -5.58
C LEU A 10 -4.83 -2.00 -4.46
N MET A 11 -3.59 -2.43 -4.72
CA MET A 11 -2.50 -2.31 -3.74
C MET A 11 -2.16 -0.86 -3.42
N SER A 12 -2.20 0.03 -4.42
CA SER A 12 -2.02 1.47 -4.18
C SER A 12 -3.20 2.05 -3.39
N ASP A 13 -4.43 1.71 -3.79
CA ASP A 13 -5.64 2.14 -3.08
C ASP A 13 -5.64 1.66 -1.63
N GLU A 14 -5.18 0.43 -1.31
CA GLU A 14 -4.98 -0.07 0.08
C GLU A 14 -4.03 0.83 0.89
N MET A 15 -3.18 1.61 0.24
CA MET A 15 -2.29 2.55 0.94
C MET A 15 -2.97 3.84 1.34
N ASP A 16 -3.81 4.36 0.46
CA ASP A 16 -4.47 5.67 0.62
C ASP A 16 -5.80 5.54 1.36
N ARG A 17 -6.50 4.40 1.22
CA ARG A 17 -7.81 4.14 1.80
C ARG A 17 -7.98 2.68 2.23
N ASP A 18 -8.91 2.44 3.13
CA ASP A 18 -9.35 1.08 3.43
C ASP A 18 -10.11 0.49 2.23
N LEU A 19 -9.66 -0.68 1.77
CA LEU A 19 -10.36 -1.43 0.74
C LEU A 19 -11.60 -2.14 1.33
N PRO A 20 -12.74 -2.14 0.64
CA PRO A 20 -13.88 -3.00 0.98
C PRO A 20 -13.45 -4.48 0.97
N GLY A 21 -14.01 -5.27 1.88
CA GLY A 21 -13.55 -6.63 2.16
C GLY A 21 -13.51 -7.57 0.94
N GLY A 22 -14.43 -7.39 -0.02
CA GLY A 22 -14.45 -8.15 -1.27
C GLY A 22 -13.24 -7.90 -2.17
N GLU A 23 -12.83 -6.64 -2.32
CA GLU A 23 -11.65 -6.26 -3.11
C GLU A 23 -10.36 -6.73 -2.44
N ARG A 24 -10.32 -6.64 -1.11
CA ARG A 24 -9.20 -7.16 -0.30
C ARG A 24 -9.05 -8.68 -0.45
N PHE A 25 -10.16 -9.41 -0.50
CA PHE A 25 -10.14 -10.86 -0.72
C PHE A 25 -9.69 -11.22 -2.13
N ALA A 26 -10.21 -10.54 -3.16
CA ALA A 26 -9.80 -10.74 -4.54
C ALA A 26 -8.30 -10.46 -4.75
N LEU A 27 -7.79 -9.40 -4.13
CA LEU A 27 -6.37 -9.06 -4.15
C LEU A 27 -5.51 -10.14 -3.50
N ARG A 28 -5.91 -10.64 -2.32
CA ARG A 28 -5.22 -11.74 -1.63
C ARG A 28 -5.15 -12.98 -2.51
N LEU A 29 -6.28 -13.41 -3.08
CA LEU A 29 -6.32 -14.56 -3.98
C LEU A 29 -5.39 -14.38 -5.18
N HIS A 30 -5.39 -13.20 -5.81
CA HIS A 30 -4.52 -12.92 -6.94
C HIS A 30 -3.03 -12.97 -6.55
N THR A 31 -2.65 -12.44 -5.39
CA THR A 31 -1.26 -12.51 -4.90
C THR A 31 -0.80 -13.92 -4.51
N LEU A 32 -1.72 -14.83 -4.22
CA LEU A 32 -1.36 -16.24 -3.98
C LEU A 32 -1.00 -16.98 -5.27
N ILE A 33 -1.60 -16.58 -6.39
CA ILE A 33 -1.43 -17.25 -7.70
C ILE A 33 -0.34 -16.54 -8.53
N CYS A 34 -0.19 -15.22 -8.38
CA CYS A 34 0.77 -14.42 -9.14
C CYS A 34 1.97 -14.01 -8.29
N THR A 35 3.12 -14.65 -8.52
CA THR A 35 4.39 -14.33 -7.85
C THR A 35 4.84 -12.89 -8.08
N GLY A 36 4.60 -12.32 -9.26
CA GLY A 36 4.95 -10.94 -9.58
C GLY A 36 4.23 -9.94 -8.68
N CYS A 37 2.90 -10.07 -8.58
CA CYS A 37 2.08 -9.26 -7.69
C CYS A 37 2.44 -9.49 -6.21
N ARG A 38 2.80 -10.72 -5.83
CA ARG A 38 3.28 -11.04 -4.47
C ARG A 38 4.58 -10.31 -4.12
N ASN A 39 5.54 -10.29 -5.04
CA ASN A 39 6.82 -9.59 -4.83
C ASN A 39 6.61 -8.08 -4.77
N TYR A 40 5.85 -7.54 -5.73
CA TYR A 40 5.51 -6.12 -5.75
C TYR A 40 4.85 -5.65 -4.45
N ARG A 41 3.91 -6.43 -3.89
CA ARG A 41 3.29 -6.13 -2.59
C ARG A 41 4.30 -6.05 -1.44
N GLN A 42 5.28 -6.96 -1.41
CA GLN A 42 6.35 -6.93 -0.40
C GLN A 42 7.24 -5.70 -0.57
N GLN A 43 7.62 -5.36 -1.80
CA GLN A 43 8.40 -4.17 -2.09
C GLN A 43 7.66 -2.89 -1.68
N LEU A 44 6.37 -2.79 -2.00
CA LEU A 44 5.54 -1.65 -1.63
C LEU A 44 5.42 -1.51 -0.10
N SER A 45 5.24 -2.63 0.61
CA SER A 45 5.18 -2.65 2.08
C SER A 45 6.52 -2.26 2.72
N PHE A 46 7.64 -2.67 2.11
CA PHE A 46 8.99 -2.30 2.55
C PHE A 46 9.22 -0.79 2.39
N LEU A 47 8.89 -0.24 1.21
CA LEU A 47 8.99 1.20 0.96
C LEU A 47 8.13 1.99 1.94
N ARG A 48 6.90 1.55 2.20
CA ARG A 48 6.02 2.21 3.18
C ARG A 48 6.62 2.23 4.59
N GLN A 49 7.16 1.10 5.05
CA GLN A 49 7.83 1.02 6.34
C GLN A 49 9.04 1.95 6.40
N ALA A 50 9.88 1.97 5.37
CA ALA A 50 11.04 2.87 5.30
C ALA A 50 10.63 4.35 5.30
N CYS A 51 9.53 4.70 4.62
CA CYS A 51 8.92 6.04 4.64
C CYS A 51 8.33 6.42 6.00
N GLN A 52 7.75 5.47 6.74
CA GLN A 52 7.26 5.73 8.09
C GLN A 52 8.41 5.85 9.11
N GLN A 53 9.48 5.06 8.94
CA GLN A 53 10.64 5.06 9.83
C GLN A 53 11.44 6.36 9.73
N GLN A 54 11.58 6.94 8.53
CA GLN A 54 12.24 8.24 8.33
C GLN A 54 11.42 9.41 8.88
N VAL A 55 10.09 9.35 8.83
CA VAL A 55 9.22 10.33 9.51
C VAL A 55 9.42 10.21 11.02
N ALA A 56 9.36 9.00 11.58
CA ALA A 56 9.62 8.77 13.01
C ALA A 56 11.04 9.19 13.46
N ALA A 57 12.05 9.08 12.60
CA ALA A 57 13.42 9.52 12.89
C ALA A 57 13.59 11.05 12.80
N ASN A 58 12.70 11.76 12.10
CA ASN A 58 12.70 13.22 11.95
C ASN A 58 11.66 13.90 12.88
N ASP A 59 10.81 13.13 13.56
CA ASP A 59 9.84 13.53 14.60
C ASP A 59 10.51 13.86 15.97
N ALA A 60 11.74 14.39 15.93
CA ALA A 60 12.19 15.36 16.95
C ALA A 60 11.75 16.79 16.58
N THR A 61 10.79 16.95 15.66
CA THR A 61 10.14 18.21 15.29
C THR A 61 8.61 18.01 15.25
N PRO A 62 7.80 18.82 15.97
CA PRO A 62 6.36 18.60 16.15
C PRO A 62 5.53 18.85 14.87
N PRO A 63 4.28 18.32 14.81
CA PRO A 63 3.50 18.19 13.58
C PRO A 63 2.92 19.52 13.10
N SER A 64 3.19 19.88 11.85
CA SER A 64 2.46 20.93 11.14
C SER A 64 1.63 20.32 10.00
N ALA A 65 0.33 20.17 10.24
CA ALA A 65 -0.68 20.03 9.18
C ALA A 65 -1.23 21.42 8.80
N PRO A 66 -2.03 21.58 7.72
CA PRO A 66 -1.88 21.19 6.31
C PRO A 66 -1.91 22.46 5.39
N PRO A 67 -1.81 22.39 4.05
CA PRO A 67 -2.41 23.41 3.20
C PRO A 67 -3.79 22.96 2.70
N ALA A 68 -4.81 23.66 3.18
CA ALA A 68 -6.14 23.67 2.59
C ALA A 68 -6.10 24.25 1.17
N ALA A 69 -6.95 23.72 0.30
CA ALA A 69 -7.41 24.38 -0.91
C ALA A 69 -8.94 24.33 -0.92
#